data_AF-A0A1L8DZQ4-F1
#
_entry.id   AF-A0A1L8DZQ4-F1
#
_cell.length_a   1.000
_cell.length_b   1.000
_cell.length_c   1.000
_cell.angle_alpha   90.00
_cell.angle_beta   90.00
_cell.angle_gamma   90.00
#
_symmetry.space_group_name_H-M   'P 1'
#
loop_
_entity.id
_entity.type
_entity.pdbx_description
1 polymer ?
#
loop_
_entity_poly.entity_id
_entity_poly.type
_entity_poly.pdbx_seq_one_letter_code
_entity_poly.pdbx_strand_id
1 'polypeptide(L)'
;MAVPVPEWLNRDFFEIALRQYEKDENVKVTSVDVKSILDTSEPTTSAIFSAAISYNLPTTTTEFNTKLIVKTPLLLPDGANEVQLEPLFDTEIEMYTKTLPAIGKFLLCSLDERVFFPNIIYHSKSPNYVLVFDDITDKGFSKETKQLNFENSKVVFAKLAKFHACSMFLEQKTNEVSDYKQGLFRVRDDGVEHMLNSISKLIDEITTWPNHEVYVEKFKNIHKNFHRKIRRLYSVNTPIHGYNVLNHGDFHFRNMMFKTDKQGTAHDFMLVDYQVCIWGSPALDVIYALYMVASKDTLEKHREDLLSHYYDEFVAAHRALGIKEKPPTRLDFNTELIRHGILEMIIAVCFMPYVHVDFSKISMDDLMANGEVSKDVRKEIYGHPDYKKAIQELLPMYLEKGFLD
;
A
#
# COMPACT_ATOMS: atom_id res chain seq x y z
N MET A 1 -19.57 -9.75 -9.33
CA MET A 1 -19.40 -10.50 -10.61
C MET A 1 -17.93 -10.43 -10.99
N ALA A 2 -17.35 -11.53 -11.47
CA ALA A 2 -15.94 -11.53 -11.90
C ALA A 2 -15.74 -10.59 -13.10
N VAL A 3 -14.66 -9.82 -13.10
CA VAL A 3 -14.32 -8.94 -14.24
C VAL A 3 -13.97 -9.83 -15.44
N PRO A 4 -14.60 -9.62 -16.61
CA PRO A 4 -14.32 -10.43 -17.79
C PRO A 4 -12.87 -10.25 -18.23
N VAL A 5 -12.27 -11.33 -18.75
CA VAL A 5 -10.91 -11.29 -19.32
C VAL A 5 -10.96 -10.46 -20.61
N PRO A 6 -10.17 -9.38 -20.73
CA PRO A 6 -10.10 -8.59 -21.95
C PRO A 6 -9.59 -9.40 -23.14
N GLU A 7 -10.15 -9.18 -24.33
CA GLU A 7 -9.77 -9.92 -25.55
C GLU A 7 -8.29 -9.73 -25.95
N TRP A 8 -7.68 -8.61 -25.53
CA TRP A 8 -6.27 -8.33 -25.78
C TRP A 8 -5.31 -9.13 -24.89
N LEU A 9 -5.78 -9.76 -23.80
CA LEU A 9 -4.99 -10.69 -22.99
C LEU A 9 -4.96 -12.09 -23.63
N ASN A 10 -4.33 -12.15 -24.79
CA ASN A 10 -4.26 -13.35 -25.62
C ASN A 10 -2.82 -13.77 -25.89
N ARG A 11 -2.65 -14.80 -26.73
CA ARG A 11 -1.35 -15.37 -27.13
C ARG A 11 -0.37 -14.32 -27.63
N ASP A 12 -0.80 -13.43 -28.51
CA ASP A 12 0.08 -12.45 -29.15
C ASP A 12 0.62 -11.44 -28.13
N PHE A 13 -0.22 -11.01 -27.18
CA PHE A 13 0.20 -10.16 -26.08
C PHE A 13 1.30 -10.81 -25.22
N PHE A 14 1.06 -12.05 -24.78
CA PHE A 14 2.05 -12.74 -23.94
C PHE A 14 3.33 -13.10 -24.70
N GLU A 15 3.24 -13.32 -26.02
CA GLU A 15 4.42 -13.53 -26.86
C GLU A 15 5.27 -12.25 -26.93
N ILE A 16 4.67 -11.08 -27.11
CA ILE A 16 5.37 -9.78 -27.03
C ILE A 16 6.02 -9.61 -25.65
N ALA A 17 5.25 -9.84 -24.58
CA ALA A 17 5.74 -9.70 -23.21
C ALA A 17 6.97 -10.59 -22.92
N LEU A 18 6.89 -11.86 -23.30
CA LEU A 18 7.96 -12.83 -23.07
C LEU A 18 9.18 -12.60 -23.98
N ARG A 19 9.00 -12.16 -25.23
CA ARG A 19 10.12 -11.75 -26.10
C ARG A 19 10.96 -10.65 -25.48
N GLN A 20 10.30 -9.63 -24.93
CA GLN A 20 10.98 -8.53 -24.27
C GLN A 20 11.69 -8.99 -22.99
N TYR A 21 11.05 -9.86 -22.21
CA TYR A 21 11.62 -10.38 -20.97
C TYR A 21 12.84 -11.27 -21.21
N GLU A 22 12.72 -12.25 -22.10
CA GLU A 22 13.78 -13.21 -22.46
C GLU A 22 14.86 -12.59 -23.34
N LYS A 23 14.58 -11.41 -23.92
CA LYS A 23 15.42 -10.73 -24.93
C LYS A 23 15.68 -11.60 -26.16
N ASP A 24 14.65 -12.32 -26.59
CA ASP A 24 14.69 -13.18 -27.78
C ASP A 24 13.40 -13.05 -28.59
N GLU A 25 13.49 -12.43 -29.77
CA GLU A 25 12.38 -12.21 -30.70
C GLU A 25 11.78 -13.52 -31.25
N ASN A 26 12.43 -14.66 -31.05
CA ASN A 26 11.96 -15.94 -31.57
C ASN A 26 11.21 -16.77 -30.52
N VAL A 27 10.99 -16.24 -29.32
CA VAL A 27 10.08 -16.84 -28.34
C VAL A 27 8.71 -17.07 -28.99
N LYS A 28 8.14 -18.26 -28.76
CA LYS A 28 6.80 -18.62 -29.22
C LYS A 28 5.96 -19.16 -28.08
N VAL A 29 4.85 -18.48 -27.81
CA VAL A 29 3.86 -18.96 -26.85
C VAL A 29 3.06 -20.08 -27.49
N THR A 30 2.83 -21.19 -26.80
CA THR A 30 2.09 -22.36 -27.29
C THR A 30 0.70 -22.48 -26.68
N SER A 31 0.55 -22.08 -25.42
CA SER A 31 -0.71 -22.12 -24.67
C SER A 31 -0.82 -20.93 -23.74
N VAL A 32 -2.05 -20.42 -23.57
CA VAL A 32 -2.41 -19.35 -22.66
C VAL A 32 -3.75 -19.69 -22.02
N ASP A 33 -3.78 -19.71 -20.69
CA ASP A 33 -5.00 -19.80 -19.89
C ASP A 33 -5.04 -18.61 -18.92
N VAL A 34 -6.02 -17.71 -19.12
CA VAL A 34 -6.17 -16.48 -18.32
C VAL A 34 -7.47 -16.54 -17.55
N LYS A 35 -7.38 -16.24 -16.24
CA LYS A 35 -8.54 -16.15 -15.36
C LYS A 35 -8.49 -14.86 -14.55
N SER A 36 -9.66 -14.25 -14.36
CA SER A 36 -9.80 -13.17 -13.40
C SER A 36 -9.60 -13.72 -12.00
N ILE A 37 -8.70 -13.11 -11.25
CA ILE A 37 -8.48 -13.41 -9.82
C ILE A 37 -8.83 -12.20 -8.97
N LEU A 38 -9.59 -11.26 -9.53
CA LEU A 38 -10.03 -10.08 -8.81
C LEU A 38 -10.75 -10.51 -7.53
N ASP A 39 -10.17 -10.11 -6.42
CA ASP A 39 -10.80 -10.27 -5.13
C ASP A 39 -11.90 -9.21 -5.01
N THR A 40 -13.14 -9.56 -5.34
CA THR A 40 -14.29 -8.67 -5.15
C THR A 40 -14.60 -8.43 -3.68
N SER A 41 -13.84 -9.03 -2.76
CA SER A 41 -13.93 -8.77 -1.33
C SER A 41 -13.07 -7.59 -0.87
N GLU A 42 -12.51 -6.78 -1.78
CA GLU A 42 -11.77 -5.55 -1.41
C GLU A 42 -12.01 -4.44 -2.45
N PRO A 43 -12.07 -3.15 -2.04
CA PRO A 43 -12.05 -2.04 -2.98
C PRO A 43 -10.71 -2.05 -3.73
N THR A 44 -10.74 -1.88 -5.04
CA THR A 44 -9.53 -1.89 -5.86
C THR A 44 -9.69 -1.02 -7.09
N THR A 45 -8.62 -0.35 -7.47
CA THR A 45 -8.48 0.46 -8.69
C THR A 45 -8.10 -0.40 -9.90
N SER A 46 -7.83 -1.69 -9.68
CA SER A 46 -7.18 -2.55 -10.67
C SER A 46 -7.95 -3.84 -10.91
N ALA A 47 -8.07 -4.24 -12.16
CA ALA A 47 -8.42 -5.60 -12.53
C ALA A 47 -7.14 -6.48 -12.51
N ILE A 48 -7.25 -7.65 -11.87
CA ILE A 48 -6.11 -8.57 -11.70
C ILE A 48 -6.46 -9.93 -12.33
N PHE A 49 -5.56 -10.43 -13.16
CA PHE A 49 -5.69 -11.71 -13.85
C PHE A 49 -4.48 -12.61 -13.54
N SER A 50 -4.72 -13.90 -13.41
CA SER A 50 -3.68 -14.93 -13.40
C SER A 50 -3.61 -15.56 -14.77
N ALA A 51 -2.41 -15.66 -15.34
CA ALA A 51 -2.15 -16.26 -16.64
C ALA A 51 -1.18 -17.43 -16.49
N ALA A 52 -1.61 -18.64 -16.84
CA ALA A 52 -0.74 -19.79 -17.00
C ALA A 52 -0.32 -19.89 -18.49
N ILE A 53 0.99 -19.87 -18.74
CA ILE A 53 1.55 -19.73 -20.08
C ILE A 53 2.57 -20.83 -20.34
N SER A 54 2.45 -21.47 -21.49
CA SER A 54 3.46 -22.39 -22.02
C SER A 54 4.14 -21.73 -23.23
N TYR A 55 5.47 -21.79 -23.30
CA TYR A 55 6.24 -21.17 -24.39
C TYR A 55 7.55 -21.91 -24.67
N ASN A 56 8.06 -21.76 -25.89
CA ASN A 56 9.32 -22.34 -26.32
C ASN A 56 10.37 -21.25 -26.53
N LEU A 57 11.59 -21.53 -26.05
CA LEU A 57 12.79 -20.78 -26.43
C LEU A 57 13.46 -21.49 -27.61
N PRO A 58 13.90 -20.78 -28.66
CA PRO A 58 14.56 -21.39 -29.82
C PRO A 58 15.87 -22.10 -29.48
N THR A 59 16.49 -21.69 -28.39
CA THR A 59 17.76 -22.23 -27.90
C THR A 59 17.60 -23.60 -27.24
N THR A 60 16.36 -24.06 -27.02
CA THR A 60 16.08 -25.32 -26.31
C THR A 60 14.96 -26.11 -26.99
N THR A 61 14.91 -27.42 -26.75
CA THR A 61 13.79 -28.28 -27.14
C THR A 61 12.74 -28.41 -26.03
N THR A 62 12.92 -27.70 -24.92
CA THR A 62 12.09 -27.81 -23.72
C THR A 62 11.03 -26.73 -23.74
N GLU A 63 9.77 -27.13 -23.54
CA GLU A 63 8.68 -26.20 -23.31
C GLU A 63 8.74 -25.69 -21.87
N PHE A 64 8.70 -24.38 -21.71
CA PHE A 64 8.66 -23.69 -20.43
C PHE A 64 7.23 -23.44 -20.02
N ASN A 65 6.97 -23.54 -18.72
CA ASN A 65 5.68 -23.19 -18.13
C ASN A 65 5.90 -22.12 -17.08
N THR A 66 5.16 -21.02 -17.17
CA THR A 66 5.21 -19.93 -16.20
C THR A 66 3.79 -19.50 -15.80
N LYS A 67 3.69 -18.93 -14.59
CA LYS A 67 2.47 -18.28 -14.11
C LYS A 67 2.78 -16.81 -13.92
N LEU A 68 1.94 -15.96 -14.50
CA LEU A 68 2.07 -14.51 -14.43
C LEU A 68 0.83 -13.90 -13.77
N ILE A 69 1.04 -12.76 -13.11
CA ILE A 69 -0.02 -11.88 -12.62
C ILE A 69 -0.08 -10.66 -13.52
N VAL A 70 -1.25 -10.39 -14.09
CA VAL A 70 -1.49 -9.22 -14.94
C VAL A 70 -2.37 -8.24 -14.18
N LYS A 71 -1.91 -7.00 -14.04
CA LYS A 71 -2.63 -5.90 -13.40
C LYS A 71 -2.88 -4.80 -14.44
N THR A 72 -4.13 -4.35 -14.56
CA THR A 72 -4.59 -3.30 -15.49
C THR A 72 -5.63 -2.43 -14.79
N PRO A 73 -5.86 -1.17 -15.18
CA PRO A 73 -6.92 -0.34 -14.59
C PRO A 73 -8.27 -1.04 -14.61
N LEU A 74 -9.05 -0.87 -13.55
CA LEU A 74 -10.41 -1.40 -13.48
C LEU A 74 -11.34 -0.56 -14.36
N LEU A 75 -11.85 -1.18 -15.43
CA LEU A 75 -12.86 -0.60 -16.31
C LEU A 75 -14.24 -0.67 -15.67
N LEU A 76 -14.79 0.47 -15.22
CA LEU A 76 -16.20 0.58 -14.86
C LEU A 76 -17.07 0.80 -16.12
N PRO A 77 -18.38 0.42 -16.08
CA PRO A 77 -19.27 0.38 -17.24
C PRO A 77 -19.34 1.67 -18.08
N ASP A 78 -19.05 2.82 -17.47
CA ASP A 78 -19.16 4.14 -18.11
C ASP A 78 -17.86 4.64 -18.75
N GLY A 79 -16.77 3.87 -18.71
CA GLY A 79 -15.48 4.20 -19.35
C GLY A 79 -14.76 5.44 -18.80
N ALA A 80 -15.39 6.20 -17.89
CA ALA A 80 -14.90 7.47 -17.38
C ALA A 80 -13.68 7.37 -16.44
N ASN A 81 -13.36 6.16 -15.96
CA ASN A 81 -12.34 5.96 -14.92
C ASN A 81 -10.95 5.60 -15.44
N GLU A 82 -10.76 5.20 -16.70
CA GLU A 82 -9.41 4.86 -17.20
C GLU A 82 -8.45 6.04 -17.08
N VAL A 83 -8.85 7.20 -17.63
CA VAL A 83 -8.05 8.44 -17.66
C VAL A 83 -7.76 8.98 -16.25
N GLN A 84 -8.58 8.65 -15.26
CA GLN A 84 -8.38 9.09 -13.87
C GLN A 84 -7.36 8.22 -13.13
N LEU A 85 -7.23 6.93 -13.48
CA LEU A 85 -6.34 5.99 -12.78
C LEU A 85 -4.95 5.88 -13.41
N GLU A 86 -4.74 6.33 -14.66
CA GLU A 86 -3.44 6.35 -15.33
C GLU A 86 -2.29 6.89 -14.46
N PRO A 87 -2.48 8.00 -13.70
CA PRO A 87 -1.41 8.53 -12.85
C PRO A 87 -0.94 7.56 -11.76
N LEU A 88 -1.81 6.67 -11.25
CA LEU A 88 -1.42 5.64 -10.27
C LEU A 88 -0.53 4.57 -10.92
N PHE A 89 -0.94 4.10 -12.10
CA PHE A 89 -0.19 3.13 -12.88
C PHE A 89 1.14 3.70 -13.38
N ASP A 90 1.21 4.99 -13.69
CA ASP A 90 2.46 5.67 -14.00
C ASP A 90 3.47 5.57 -12.86
N THR A 91 3.04 5.72 -11.60
CA THR A 91 3.97 5.65 -10.45
C THR A 91 4.35 4.21 -10.18
N GLU A 92 3.41 3.28 -10.28
CA GLU A 92 3.71 1.85 -10.12
C GLU A 92 4.69 1.35 -11.19
N ILE A 93 4.48 1.69 -12.47
CA ILE A 93 5.43 1.38 -13.56
C ILE A 93 6.79 1.99 -13.26
N GLU A 94 6.87 3.26 -12.85
CA GLU A 94 8.14 3.89 -12.54
C GLU A 94 8.86 3.23 -11.35
N MET A 95 8.10 2.86 -10.32
CA MET A 95 8.61 2.13 -9.17
C MET A 95 9.22 0.80 -9.59
N TYR A 96 8.48 -0.04 -10.33
CA TYR A 96 8.98 -1.36 -10.72
C TYR A 96 10.09 -1.34 -11.78
N THR A 97 10.15 -0.31 -12.63
CA THR A 97 11.12 -0.25 -13.73
C THR A 97 12.40 0.52 -13.38
N LYS A 98 12.37 1.40 -12.37
CA LYS A 98 13.51 2.23 -11.98
C LYS A 98 13.85 2.13 -10.50
N THR A 99 12.95 2.58 -9.63
CA THR A 99 13.26 2.85 -8.23
C THR A 99 13.45 1.58 -7.41
N LEU A 100 12.52 0.62 -7.52
CA LEU A 100 12.60 -0.66 -6.83
C LEU A 100 13.82 -1.48 -7.28
N PRO A 101 14.14 -1.64 -8.58
CA PRO A 101 15.40 -2.26 -9.00
C PRO A 101 16.65 -1.60 -8.40
N ALA A 102 16.69 -0.26 -8.34
CA ALA A 102 17.80 0.47 -7.74
C ALA A 102 17.89 0.21 -6.23
N ILE A 103 16.77 0.25 -5.50
CA ILE A 103 16.70 -0.10 -4.08
C ILE A 103 17.12 -1.56 -3.85
N GLY A 104 16.61 -2.49 -4.67
CA GLY A 104 16.93 -3.91 -4.63
C GLY A 104 18.42 -4.18 -4.80
N LYS A 105 19.10 -3.44 -5.70
CA LYS A 105 20.56 -3.52 -5.85
C LYS A 105 21.31 -3.17 -4.57
N PHE A 106 20.81 -2.23 -3.77
CA PHE A 106 21.45 -1.86 -2.49
C PHE A 106 21.05 -2.78 -1.34
N LEU A 107 19.78 -3.22 -1.29
CA LEU A 107 19.29 -4.16 -0.28
C LEU A 107 19.98 -5.52 -0.41
N LEU A 108 19.97 -6.11 -1.61
CA LEU A 108 20.50 -7.44 -1.91
C LEU A 108 22.03 -7.53 -1.75
N CYS A 109 22.75 -6.43 -1.94
CA CYS A 109 24.21 -6.44 -1.85
C CYS A 109 24.76 -6.14 -0.45
N SER A 110 23.96 -5.58 0.49
CA SER A 110 24.53 -5.03 1.73
C SER A 110 23.71 -5.25 3.01
N LEU A 111 22.40 -5.52 2.93
CA LEU A 111 21.50 -5.43 4.10
C LEU A 111 20.56 -6.61 4.30
N ASP A 112 20.11 -7.24 3.22
CA ASP A 112 19.11 -8.30 3.26
C ASP A 112 19.12 -9.11 1.96
N GLU A 113 19.32 -10.42 2.06
CA GLU A 113 19.31 -11.31 0.88
C GLU A 113 17.88 -11.57 0.34
N ARG A 114 16.84 -11.13 1.08
CA ARG A 114 15.44 -11.34 0.73
C ARG A 114 14.93 -10.32 -0.28
N VAL A 115 14.11 -10.77 -1.23
CA VAL A 115 13.49 -9.93 -2.26
C VAL A 115 12.30 -9.15 -1.68
N PHE A 116 12.17 -7.86 -2.01
CA PHE A 116 11.16 -6.96 -1.42
C PHE A 116 9.87 -6.84 -2.22
N PHE A 117 9.92 -7.10 -3.52
CA PHE A 117 8.85 -6.86 -4.47
C PHE A 117 8.87 -7.93 -5.57
N PRO A 118 7.71 -8.26 -6.18
CA PRO A 118 7.66 -9.17 -7.31
C PRO A 118 8.50 -8.67 -8.49
N ASN A 119 9.03 -9.62 -9.25
CA ASN A 119 9.73 -9.31 -10.49
C ASN A 119 8.72 -8.87 -11.56
N ILE A 120 9.04 -7.80 -12.28
CA ILE A 120 8.23 -7.32 -13.40
C ILE A 120 8.75 -7.96 -14.70
N ILE A 121 7.83 -8.57 -15.44
CA ILE A 121 8.09 -9.25 -16.71
C ILE A 121 7.88 -8.30 -17.87
N TYR A 122 6.79 -7.55 -17.84
CA TYR A 122 6.40 -6.65 -18.91
C TYR A 122 5.56 -5.50 -18.36
N HIS A 123 5.59 -4.39 -19.06
CA HIS A 123 4.65 -3.29 -18.83
C HIS A 123 4.35 -2.58 -20.13
N SER A 124 3.18 -1.95 -20.21
CA SER A 124 2.89 -0.98 -21.26
C SER A 124 1.99 0.14 -20.74
N LYS A 125 2.06 1.28 -21.42
CA LYS A 125 1.10 2.40 -21.28
C LYS A 125 0.17 2.53 -22.50
N SER A 126 0.47 1.80 -23.58
CA SER A 126 -0.26 1.88 -24.85
C SER A 126 -0.22 0.53 -25.59
N PRO A 127 -1.33 0.05 -26.17
CA PRO A 127 -2.65 0.69 -26.20
C PRO A 127 -3.37 0.68 -24.84
N ASN A 128 -2.93 -0.15 -23.89
CA ASN A 128 -3.51 -0.27 -22.55
C ASN A 128 -2.41 -0.10 -21.49
N TYR A 129 -2.76 0.48 -20.34
CA TYR A 129 -1.94 0.41 -19.14
C TYR A 129 -1.94 -1.01 -18.59
N VAL A 130 -0.77 -1.63 -18.49
CA VAL A 130 -0.64 -2.99 -17.97
C VAL A 130 0.71 -3.19 -17.30
N LEU A 131 0.69 -3.94 -16.21
CA LEU A 131 1.85 -4.47 -15.51
C LEU A 131 1.72 -6.00 -15.48
N VAL A 132 2.78 -6.71 -15.84
CA VAL A 132 2.85 -8.17 -15.80
C VAL A 132 3.97 -8.57 -14.86
N PHE A 133 3.64 -9.33 -13.84
CA PHE A 133 4.56 -9.80 -12.80
C PHE A 133 4.70 -11.32 -12.83
N ASP A 134 5.82 -11.82 -12.30
CA ASP A 134 5.92 -13.23 -11.91
C ASP A 134 4.87 -13.55 -10.83
N ASP A 135 4.19 -14.68 -10.96
CA ASP A 135 3.41 -15.25 -9.87
C ASP A 135 4.35 -15.82 -8.80
N ILE A 136 4.32 -15.22 -7.62
CA ILE A 136 5.19 -15.61 -6.49
C ILE A 136 4.56 -16.68 -5.59
N THR A 137 3.34 -17.15 -5.89
CA THR A 137 2.66 -18.18 -5.08
C THR A 137 3.40 -19.52 -5.10
N ASP A 138 3.96 -19.89 -6.25
CA ASP A 138 4.78 -21.11 -6.39
C ASP A 138 6.12 -21.00 -5.62
N LYS A 139 6.54 -19.79 -5.22
CA LYS A 139 7.72 -19.54 -4.36
C LYS A 139 7.40 -19.62 -2.86
N GLY A 140 6.14 -19.97 -2.53
CA GLY A 140 5.63 -20.11 -1.16
C GLY A 140 5.12 -18.80 -0.55
N PHE A 141 4.87 -17.78 -1.36
CA PHE A 141 4.30 -16.51 -0.89
C PHE A 141 2.77 -16.52 -1.01
N SER A 142 2.06 -16.07 0.02
CA SER A 142 0.61 -15.99 0.02
C SER A 142 0.13 -14.69 0.65
N LYS A 143 -1.00 -14.17 0.19
CA LYS A 143 -1.65 -13.00 0.78
C LYS A 143 -2.03 -13.28 2.23
N GLU A 144 -1.75 -12.35 3.12
CA GLU A 144 -2.23 -12.43 4.51
C GLU A 144 -3.66 -11.90 4.61
N THR A 145 -4.47 -12.55 5.44
CA THR A 145 -5.91 -12.23 5.60
C THR A 145 -6.21 -11.49 6.90
N LYS A 146 -5.21 -11.38 7.78
CA LYS A 146 -5.37 -10.82 9.12
C LYS A 146 -4.17 -9.96 9.51
N GLN A 147 -4.41 -9.06 10.46
CA GLN A 147 -3.33 -8.34 11.13
C GLN A 147 -2.43 -9.30 11.92
N LEU A 148 -1.18 -8.90 12.07
CA LEU A 148 -0.07 -9.72 12.55
C LEU A 148 0.10 -9.64 14.07
N ASN A 149 0.60 -10.72 14.65
CA ASN A 149 1.11 -10.70 16.02
C ASN A 149 2.46 -9.96 16.10
N PHE A 150 2.93 -9.70 17.32
CA PHE A 150 4.18 -8.98 17.57
C PHE A 150 5.40 -9.54 16.81
N GLU A 151 5.59 -10.86 16.81
CA GLU A 151 6.75 -11.50 16.16
C GLU A 151 6.75 -11.29 14.65
N ASN A 152 5.60 -11.48 14.00
CA ASN A 152 5.46 -11.26 12.55
C ASN A 152 5.49 -9.77 12.20
N SER A 153 4.95 -8.89 13.07
CA SER A 153 5.06 -7.44 12.90
C SER A 153 6.52 -6.98 12.92
N LYS A 154 7.38 -7.52 13.80
CA LYS A 154 8.81 -7.15 13.80
C LYS A 154 9.47 -7.38 12.44
N VAL A 155 9.17 -8.49 11.76
CA VAL A 155 9.68 -8.77 10.41
C VAL A 155 9.28 -7.66 9.42
N VAL A 156 8.03 -7.19 9.52
CA VAL A 156 7.53 -6.09 8.69
C VAL A 156 8.24 -4.77 8.99
N PHE A 157 8.34 -4.38 10.25
CA PHE A 157 8.96 -3.12 10.65
C PHE A 157 10.47 -3.10 10.34
N ALA A 158 11.17 -4.23 10.47
CA ALA A 158 12.57 -4.34 10.06
C ALA A 158 12.74 -4.13 8.54
N LYS A 159 11.86 -4.73 7.74
CA LYS A 159 11.91 -4.60 6.28
C LYS A 159 11.56 -3.17 5.83
N LEU A 160 10.55 -2.56 6.44
CA LEU A 160 10.18 -1.15 6.22
C LEU A 160 11.35 -0.22 6.55
N ALA A 161 12.02 -0.43 7.69
CA ALA A 161 13.19 0.34 8.10
C ALA A 161 14.33 0.29 7.06
N LYS A 162 14.61 -0.89 6.52
CA LYS A 162 15.61 -1.07 5.45
C LYS A 162 15.19 -0.39 4.14
N PHE A 163 13.93 -0.51 3.74
CA PHE A 163 13.38 0.17 2.57
C PHE A 163 13.54 1.70 2.67
N HIS A 164 13.17 2.27 3.81
CA HIS A 164 13.35 3.69 4.10
C HIS A 164 14.82 4.12 4.08
N ALA A 165 15.73 3.39 4.72
CA ALA A 165 17.16 3.70 4.70
C ALA A 165 17.75 3.64 3.27
N CYS A 166 17.36 2.64 2.47
CA CYS A 166 17.79 2.52 1.08
C CYS A 166 17.27 3.66 0.21
N SER A 167 16.03 4.12 0.43
CA SER A 167 15.47 5.25 -0.31
C SER A 167 16.25 6.55 -0.04
N MET A 168 16.67 6.77 1.21
CA MET A 168 17.52 7.90 1.57
C MET A 168 18.89 7.83 0.90
N PHE A 169 19.51 6.66 0.92
CA PHE A 169 20.78 6.47 0.24
C PHE A 169 20.65 6.71 -1.27
N LEU A 170 19.60 6.16 -1.90
CA LEU A 170 19.37 6.32 -3.33
C LEU A 170 19.17 7.80 -3.70
N GLU A 171 18.38 8.54 -2.92
CA GLU A 171 18.18 9.97 -3.13
C GLU A 171 19.50 10.75 -3.11
N GLN A 172 20.41 10.44 -2.18
CA GLN A 172 21.73 11.09 -2.15
C GLN A 172 22.61 10.79 -3.36
N LYS A 173 22.33 9.69 -4.07
CA LYS A 173 23.10 9.26 -5.25
C LYS A 173 22.51 9.78 -6.55
N THR A 174 21.18 9.83 -6.65
CA THR A 174 20.50 10.11 -7.93
C THR A 174 19.71 11.41 -7.93
N ASN A 175 19.21 11.87 -6.76
CA ASN A 175 18.30 13.01 -6.66
C ASN A 175 17.00 12.82 -7.49
N GLU A 176 16.54 11.58 -7.60
CA GLU A 176 15.34 11.20 -8.38
C GLU A 176 14.19 10.69 -7.48
N VAL A 177 14.48 10.23 -6.26
CA VAL A 177 13.46 9.67 -5.37
C VAL A 177 12.58 10.77 -4.79
N SER A 178 13.12 11.98 -4.63
CA SER A 178 12.34 13.11 -4.14
C SER A 178 11.26 13.61 -5.11
N ASP A 179 11.19 13.11 -6.35
CA ASP A 179 10.16 13.47 -7.32
C ASP A 179 8.80 12.79 -7.08
N TYR A 180 8.74 11.77 -6.22
CA TYR A 180 7.47 11.19 -5.74
C TYR A 180 6.74 12.16 -4.78
N LYS A 181 6.21 13.28 -5.28
CA LYS A 181 5.65 14.37 -4.45
C LYS A 181 4.15 14.26 -4.19
N GLN A 182 3.46 13.41 -4.94
CA GLN A 182 2.00 13.44 -5.02
C GLN A 182 1.33 12.34 -4.22
N GLY A 183 1.86 11.12 -4.15
CA GLY A 183 1.24 10.01 -3.42
C GLY A 183 -0.27 9.88 -3.68
N LEU A 184 -1.08 9.86 -2.62
CA LEU A 184 -2.55 9.83 -2.66
C LEU A 184 -3.20 11.05 -3.36
N PHE A 185 -2.46 12.13 -3.63
CA PHE A 185 -2.94 13.31 -4.36
C PHE A 185 -2.68 13.22 -5.88
N ARG A 186 -2.18 12.09 -6.37
CA ARG A 186 -1.80 11.92 -7.77
C ARG A 186 -3.01 11.76 -8.71
N VAL A 187 -4.10 11.20 -8.20
CA VAL A 187 -5.40 11.27 -8.86
C VAL A 187 -6.13 12.51 -8.34
N ARG A 188 -6.74 13.28 -9.24
CA ARG A 188 -7.34 14.58 -8.89
C ARG A 188 -8.51 14.38 -7.94
N ASP A 189 -8.36 14.90 -6.72
CA ASP A 189 -9.39 15.12 -5.69
C ASP A 189 -10.20 13.89 -5.23
N ASP A 190 -10.04 12.69 -5.78
CA ASP A 190 -10.85 11.52 -5.41
C ASP A 190 -10.47 10.91 -4.04
N GLY A 191 -9.18 10.66 -3.78
CA GLY A 191 -8.73 10.02 -2.55
C GLY A 191 -8.92 10.90 -1.31
N VAL A 192 -8.72 12.21 -1.46
CA VAL A 192 -8.93 13.18 -0.37
C VAL A 192 -10.42 13.35 -0.08
N GLU A 193 -11.26 13.44 -1.10
CA GLU A 193 -12.71 13.51 -0.92
C GLU A 193 -13.26 12.19 -0.35
N HIS A 194 -12.69 11.04 -0.71
CA HIS A 194 -13.04 9.76 -0.10
C HIS A 194 -12.74 9.72 1.41
N MET A 195 -11.56 10.23 1.83
CA MET A 195 -11.25 10.39 3.26
C MET A 195 -12.19 11.40 3.95
N LEU A 196 -12.54 12.50 3.27
CA LEU A 196 -13.46 13.49 3.81
C LEU A 196 -14.88 12.91 4.00
N ASN A 197 -15.33 12.12 3.04
CA ASN A 197 -16.59 11.38 3.09
C ASN A 197 -16.57 10.34 4.22
N SER A 198 -15.43 9.69 4.45
CA SER A 198 -15.23 8.78 5.60
C SER A 198 -15.41 9.49 6.94
N ILE A 199 -14.85 10.71 7.07
CA ILE A 199 -15.08 11.55 8.26
C ILE A 199 -16.56 11.93 8.41
N SER A 200 -17.24 12.28 7.31
CA SER A 200 -18.69 12.55 7.34
C SER A 200 -19.51 11.34 7.80
N LYS A 201 -19.21 10.15 7.29
CA LYS A 201 -19.86 8.88 7.69
C LYS A 201 -19.65 8.60 9.17
N LEU A 202 -18.45 8.87 9.70
CA LEU A 202 -18.20 8.76 11.13
C LEU A 202 -19.00 9.77 11.94
N ILE A 203 -19.04 11.05 11.52
CA ILE A 203 -19.81 12.11 12.21
C ILE A 203 -21.27 11.69 12.37
N ASP A 204 -21.88 11.16 11.31
CA ASP A 204 -23.25 10.66 11.34
C ASP A 204 -23.43 9.54 12.37
N GLU A 205 -22.49 8.59 12.40
CA GLU A 205 -22.56 7.44 13.30
C GLU A 205 -22.37 7.85 14.78
N ILE A 206 -21.34 8.65 15.09
CA ILE A 206 -21.07 9.10 16.48
C ILE A 206 -22.18 10.02 17.03
N THR A 207 -22.92 10.71 16.15
CA THR A 207 -24.09 11.52 16.55
C THR A 207 -25.19 10.66 17.16
N THR A 208 -25.22 9.36 16.84
CA THR A 208 -26.18 8.41 17.42
C THR A 208 -25.74 7.85 18.78
N TRP A 209 -24.49 8.12 19.22
CA TRP A 209 -23.92 7.53 20.43
C TRP A 209 -24.10 8.47 21.62
N PRO A 210 -24.54 7.97 22.79
CA PRO A 210 -24.71 8.82 23.98
C PRO A 210 -23.35 9.32 24.49
N ASN A 211 -23.27 10.56 24.94
CA ASN A 211 -22.08 11.18 25.53
C ASN A 211 -20.87 11.34 24.57
N HIS A 212 -21.11 11.47 23.26
CA HIS A 212 -20.07 11.64 22.23
C HIS A 212 -20.13 13.02 21.54
N GLU A 213 -20.89 13.96 22.08
CA GLU A 213 -21.14 15.28 21.49
C GLU A 213 -19.84 16.08 21.28
N VAL A 214 -18.88 15.95 22.20
CA VAL A 214 -17.55 16.59 22.07
C VAL A 214 -16.80 16.13 20.82
N TYR A 215 -16.90 14.85 20.47
CA TYR A 215 -16.22 14.30 19.29
C TYR A 215 -16.89 14.77 18.01
N VAL A 216 -18.23 14.87 17.98
CA VAL A 216 -18.99 15.44 16.85
C VAL A 216 -18.48 16.83 16.51
N GLU A 217 -18.34 17.71 17.50
CA GLU A 217 -17.85 19.07 17.29
C GLU A 217 -16.42 19.10 16.75
N LYS A 218 -15.53 18.28 17.32
CA LYS A 218 -14.14 18.16 16.88
C LYS A 218 -14.03 17.68 15.43
N PHE A 219 -14.73 16.60 15.07
CA PHE A 219 -14.71 16.09 13.70
C PHE A 219 -15.32 17.06 12.70
N LYS A 220 -16.38 17.81 13.05
CA LYS A 220 -16.90 18.89 12.20
C LYS A 220 -15.83 19.96 11.93
N ASN A 221 -15.03 20.32 12.93
CA ASN A 221 -13.91 21.25 12.75
C ASN A 221 -12.79 20.65 11.88
N ILE A 222 -12.45 19.37 12.07
CA ILE A 222 -11.47 18.66 11.23
C ILE A 222 -11.96 18.65 9.77
N HIS A 223 -13.20 18.23 9.55
CA HIS A 223 -13.84 18.16 8.24
C HIS A 223 -13.75 19.50 7.51
N LYS A 224 -14.11 20.61 8.16
CA LYS A 224 -14.02 21.97 7.58
C LYS A 224 -12.60 22.36 7.14
N ASN A 225 -11.57 21.81 7.80
CA ASN A 225 -10.17 22.15 7.59
C ASN A 225 -9.36 21.03 6.92
N PHE A 226 -10.02 19.97 6.45
CA PHE A 226 -9.38 18.70 6.14
C PHE A 226 -8.36 18.83 5.01
N HIS A 227 -8.73 19.42 3.87
CA HIS A 227 -7.81 19.62 2.73
C HIS A 227 -6.52 20.33 3.11
N ARG A 228 -6.60 21.33 4.01
CA ARG A 228 -5.41 22.04 4.49
C ARG A 228 -4.58 21.17 5.42
N LYS A 229 -5.21 20.44 6.35
CA LYS A 229 -4.53 19.56 7.30
C LYS A 229 -3.84 18.40 6.57
N ILE A 230 -4.54 17.72 5.65
CA ILE A 230 -4.00 16.58 4.89
C ILE A 230 -2.86 17.01 3.95
N ARG A 231 -2.99 18.15 3.25
CA ARG A 231 -1.90 18.66 2.38
C ARG A 231 -0.64 18.98 3.17
N ARG A 232 -0.79 19.52 4.38
CA ARG A 232 0.36 19.79 5.27
C ARG A 232 0.96 18.49 5.81
N LEU A 233 0.12 17.48 6.11
CA LEU A 233 0.58 16.21 6.64
C LEU A 233 1.48 15.45 5.65
N TYR A 234 1.14 15.50 4.37
CA TYR A 234 1.89 14.84 3.29
C TYR A 234 2.93 15.75 2.61
N SER A 235 3.15 16.96 3.12
CA SER A 235 4.18 17.84 2.57
C SER A 235 5.57 17.34 2.92
N VAL A 236 6.49 17.38 1.95
CA VAL A 236 7.90 17.05 2.14
C VAL A 236 8.49 17.88 3.29
N ASN A 237 9.19 17.23 4.22
CA ASN A 237 9.90 17.95 5.27
C ASN A 237 11.01 18.80 4.68
N THR A 238 11.14 20.03 5.16
CA THR A 238 12.35 20.81 4.93
C THR A 238 13.51 20.22 5.75
N PRO A 239 14.77 20.31 5.32
CA PRO A 239 15.93 19.76 6.07
C PRO A 239 16.08 20.25 7.52
N ILE A 240 15.45 21.38 7.88
CA ILE A 240 15.48 21.96 9.23
C ILE A 240 14.43 21.32 10.15
N HIS A 241 13.39 20.73 9.58
CA HIS A 241 12.17 20.33 10.27
C HIS A 241 11.90 18.83 10.16
N GLY A 242 12.91 18.01 9.91
CA GLY A 242 12.76 16.56 9.83
C GLY A 242 13.61 15.97 8.71
N TYR A 243 13.35 14.72 8.39
CA TYR A 243 13.96 14.01 7.28
C TYR A 243 12.88 13.33 6.45
N ASN A 244 13.25 12.94 5.24
CA ASN A 244 12.34 12.31 4.30
C ASN A 244 12.89 10.95 3.86
N VAL A 245 11.96 10.08 3.54
CA VAL A 245 12.16 8.74 2.99
C VAL A 245 11.11 8.53 1.89
N LEU A 246 11.31 7.54 1.04
CA LEU A 246 10.26 7.08 0.15
C LEU A 246 9.32 6.19 0.96
N ASN A 247 8.08 6.62 1.10
CA ASN A 247 7.00 5.83 1.69
C ASN A 247 6.26 5.11 0.57
N HIS A 248 5.77 3.90 0.86
CA HIS A 248 4.79 3.17 0.07
C HIS A 248 3.47 3.94 -0.05
N GLY A 249 3.02 4.56 1.05
CA GLY A 249 1.79 5.35 1.10
C GLY A 249 0.52 4.54 1.32
N ASP A 250 0.55 3.23 1.07
CA ASP A 250 -0.58 2.31 1.32
C ASP A 250 -0.14 1.02 2.03
N PHE A 251 0.46 1.18 3.22
CA PHE A 251 1.23 0.13 3.89
C PHE A 251 0.36 -0.76 4.81
N HIS A 252 -0.50 -1.60 4.22
CA HIS A 252 -1.37 -2.53 4.96
C HIS A 252 -1.09 -4.01 4.68
N PHE A 253 -1.52 -4.90 5.60
CA PHE A 253 -1.28 -6.34 5.51
C PHE A 253 -1.83 -6.99 4.22
N ARG A 254 -2.91 -6.46 3.62
CA ARG A 254 -3.47 -7.00 2.37
C ARG A 254 -2.58 -6.76 1.14
N ASN A 255 -1.66 -5.79 1.20
CA ASN A 255 -0.65 -5.53 0.15
C ASN A 255 0.65 -6.34 0.41
N MET A 256 0.62 -7.29 1.35
CA MET A 256 1.79 -8.08 1.73
C MET A 256 1.56 -9.56 1.39
N MET A 257 2.51 -10.10 0.63
CA MET A 257 2.58 -11.51 0.28
C MET A 257 3.61 -12.16 1.20
N PHE A 258 3.17 -12.94 2.18
CA PHE A 258 4.03 -13.54 3.21
C PHE A 258 4.51 -14.93 2.83
N LYS A 259 5.72 -15.25 3.27
CA LYS A 259 6.26 -16.61 3.30
C LYS A 259 6.38 -17.05 4.76
N THR A 260 5.52 -17.97 5.16
CA THR A 260 5.42 -18.47 6.53
C THR A 260 5.88 -19.92 6.66
N ASP A 261 6.33 -20.31 7.85
CA ASP A 261 6.49 -21.71 8.20
C ASP A 261 5.13 -22.38 8.49
N LYS A 262 5.17 -23.68 8.81
CA LYS A 262 3.97 -24.46 9.16
C LYS A 262 3.29 -23.98 10.45
N GLN A 263 3.97 -23.19 11.26
CA GLN A 263 3.49 -22.64 12.54
C GLN A 263 2.89 -21.25 12.37
N GLY A 264 2.97 -20.66 11.17
CA GLY A 264 2.49 -19.30 10.88
C GLY A 264 3.50 -18.20 11.21
N THR A 265 4.76 -18.54 11.48
CA THR A 265 5.84 -17.57 11.68
C THR A 265 6.27 -17.02 10.32
N ALA A 266 6.26 -15.70 10.16
CA ALA A 266 6.72 -15.04 8.95
C ALA A 266 8.24 -15.07 8.88
N HIS A 267 8.79 -15.61 7.79
CA HIS A 267 10.22 -15.54 7.49
C HIS A 267 10.57 -14.40 6.55
N ASP A 268 9.63 -14.07 5.66
CA ASP A 268 9.77 -13.04 4.65
C ASP A 268 8.40 -12.56 4.19
N PHE A 269 8.35 -11.40 3.54
CA PHE A 269 7.18 -10.94 2.81
C PHE A 269 7.59 -10.05 1.64
N MET A 270 6.84 -10.08 0.55
CA MET A 270 6.95 -9.08 -0.51
C MET A 270 5.81 -8.09 -0.38
N LEU A 271 6.11 -6.81 -0.54
CA LEU A 271 5.09 -5.78 -0.64
C LEU A 271 4.74 -5.59 -2.12
N VAL A 272 3.47 -5.39 -2.40
CA VAL A 272 2.91 -5.10 -3.73
C VAL A 272 2.14 -3.78 -3.70
N ASP A 273 1.74 -3.30 -4.87
CA ASP A 273 0.90 -2.10 -5.04
C ASP A 273 1.57 -0.76 -4.67
N TYR A 274 2.65 -0.43 -5.39
CA TYR A 274 3.42 0.80 -5.18
C TYR A 274 2.79 2.05 -5.84
N GLN A 275 1.47 2.09 -6.03
CA GLN A 275 0.78 3.11 -6.83
C GLN A 275 0.83 4.53 -6.23
N VAL A 276 0.89 4.64 -4.91
CA VAL A 276 0.73 5.91 -4.17
C VAL A 276 1.98 6.29 -3.38
N CYS A 277 3.15 5.84 -3.85
CA CYS A 277 4.43 6.14 -3.22
C CYS A 277 4.67 7.65 -3.10
N ILE A 278 5.23 8.06 -1.96
CA ILE A 278 5.49 9.48 -1.67
C ILE A 278 6.78 9.69 -0.88
N TRP A 279 7.58 10.64 -1.34
CA TRP A 279 8.71 11.17 -0.61
C TRP A 279 8.24 12.10 0.51
N GLY A 280 8.50 11.74 1.75
CA GLY A 280 7.99 12.49 2.90
C GLY A 280 8.46 11.92 4.23
N SER A 281 7.82 12.35 5.32
CA SER A 281 8.13 11.82 6.65
C SER A 281 8.05 10.30 6.70
N PRO A 282 8.97 9.58 7.37
CA PRO A 282 8.82 8.15 7.61
C PRO A 282 7.61 7.82 8.49
N ALA A 283 7.04 8.81 9.19
CA ALA A 283 5.87 8.61 10.02
C ALA A 283 4.65 8.19 9.19
N LEU A 284 4.62 8.49 7.88
CA LEU A 284 3.51 8.10 7.01
C LEU A 284 3.34 6.58 7.01
N ASP A 285 4.35 5.82 6.57
CA ASP A 285 4.26 4.35 6.57
C ASP A 285 4.37 3.74 7.96
N VAL A 286 5.16 4.32 8.88
CA VAL A 286 5.33 3.75 10.23
C VAL A 286 4.03 3.77 11.02
N ILE A 287 3.30 4.89 11.00
CA ILE A 287 1.99 4.99 11.65
C ILE A 287 0.98 4.11 10.90
N TYR A 288 1.04 4.07 9.56
CA TYR A 288 0.18 3.19 8.77
C TYR A 288 0.35 1.71 9.16
N ALA A 289 1.59 1.23 9.26
CA ALA A 289 1.90 -0.13 9.68
C ALA A 289 1.39 -0.45 11.10
N LEU A 290 1.49 0.49 12.04
CA LEU A 290 1.00 0.27 13.41
C LEU A 290 -0.50 -0.06 13.45
N TYR A 291 -1.29 0.58 12.58
CA TYR A 291 -2.75 0.44 12.59
C TYR A 291 -3.27 -0.60 11.59
N MET A 292 -2.58 -0.77 10.46
CA MET A 292 -3.05 -1.59 9.33
C MET A 292 -2.20 -2.83 9.08
N VAL A 293 -1.22 -3.13 9.95
CA VAL A 293 -0.45 -4.37 9.92
C VAL A 293 -0.46 -5.06 11.27
N ALA A 294 -0.12 -4.36 12.36
CA ALA A 294 -0.12 -4.94 13.69
C ALA A 294 -1.55 -5.19 14.19
N SER A 295 -1.75 -6.32 14.89
CA SER A 295 -3.02 -6.60 15.54
C SER A 295 -3.27 -5.64 16.70
N LYS A 296 -4.53 -5.46 17.07
CA LYS A 296 -4.91 -4.63 18.23
C LYS A 296 -4.14 -5.02 19.50
N ASP A 297 -4.04 -6.32 19.80
CA ASP A 297 -3.30 -6.82 20.98
C ASP A 297 -1.82 -6.46 20.93
N THR A 298 -1.21 -6.55 19.74
CA THR A 298 0.18 -6.15 19.51
C THR A 298 0.36 -4.65 19.69
N LEU A 299 -0.55 -3.83 19.15
CA LEU A 299 -0.49 -2.38 19.28
C LEU A 299 -0.63 -1.94 20.74
N GLU A 300 -1.55 -2.54 21.50
CA GLU A 300 -1.76 -2.19 22.91
C GLU A 300 -0.57 -2.54 23.80
N LYS A 301 0.09 -3.68 23.55
CA LYS A 301 1.15 -4.19 24.42
C LYS A 301 2.56 -3.84 23.98
N HIS A 302 2.77 -3.66 22.68
CA HIS A 302 4.09 -3.65 22.05
C HIS A 302 4.32 -2.50 21.06
N ARG A 303 3.47 -1.46 21.07
CA ARG A 303 3.67 -0.28 20.20
C ARG A 303 5.09 0.30 20.29
N GLU A 304 5.55 0.57 21.51
CA GLU A 304 6.87 1.18 21.73
C GLU A 304 8.01 0.22 21.36
N ASP A 305 7.80 -1.08 21.56
CA ASP A 305 8.76 -2.11 21.14
C ASP A 305 8.91 -2.14 19.61
N LEU A 306 7.80 -2.09 18.86
CA LEU A 306 7.81 -2.04 17.39
C LEU A 306 8.48 -0.78 16.87
N LEU A 307 8.17 0.38 17.46
CA LEU A 307 8.80 1.66 17.10
C LEU A 307 10.29 1.65 17.40
N SER A 308 10.69 1.03 18.53
CA SER A 308 12.11 0.88 18.84
C SER A 308 12.81 -0.03 17.86
N HIS A 309 12.21 -1.18 17.57
CA HIS A 309 12.75 -2.14 16.64
C HIS A 309 12.95 -1.53 15.24
N TYR A 310 11.94 -0.81 14.73
CA TYR A 310 12.06 -0.08 13.47
C TYR A 310 13.21 0.92 13.48
N TYR A 311 13.34 1.74 14.53
CA TYR A 311 14.38 2.75 14.61
C TYR A 311 15.78 2.12 14.64
N ASP A 312 15.96 1.05 15.41
CA ASP A 312 17.23 0.36 15.54
C ASP A 312 17.66 -0.29 14.21
N GLU A 313 16.72 -0.95 13.51
CA GLU A 313 16.93 -1.51 12.17
C GLU A 313 17.25 -0.42 11.13
N PHE A 314 16.57 0.72 11.20
CA PHE A 314 16.80 1.84 10.29
C PHE A 314 18.20 2.43 10.48
N VAL A 315 18.62 2.64 11.74
CA VAL A 315 19.97 3.13 12.06
C VAL A 315 21.04 2.13 11.63
N ALA A 316 20.81 0.83 11.86
CA ALA A 316 21.72 -0.23 11.42
C ALA A 316 21.87 -0.23 9.89
N ALA A 317 20.75 -0.20 9.17
CA ALA A 317 20.73 -0.15 7.70
C ALA A 317 21.42 1.11 7.16
N HIS A 318 21.10 2.28 7.72
CA HIS A 318 21.71 3.54 7.35
C HIS A 318 23.24 3.52 7.49
N ARG A 319 23.76 2.94 8.58
CA ARG A 319 25.21 2.81 8.81
C ARG A 319 25.84 1.83 7.83
N ALA A 320 25.21 0.69 7.60
CA ALA A 320 25.73 -0.34 6.69
C ALA A 320 25.76 0.12 5.23
N LEU A 321 24.83 0.99 4.81
CA LEU A 321 24.86 1.63 3.47
C LEU A 321 25.97 2.68 3.30
N GLY A 322 26.64 3.07 4.39
CA GLY A 322 27.69 4.10 4.33
C GLY A 322 27.16 5.49 3.94
N ILE A 323 25.92 5.81 4.29
CA ILE A 323 25.38 7.17 4.17
C ILE A 323 26.29 8.12 4.97
N LYS A 324 26.73 9.22 4.35
CA LYS A 324 27.80 10.09 4.89
C LYS A 324 27.36 10.87 6.11
N GLU A 325 26.11 11.34 6.10
CA GLU A 325 25.49 12.06 7.19
C GLU A 325 25.26 11.12 8.39
N LYS A 326 25.05 11.71 9.56
CA LYS A 326 24.61 10.91 10.70
C LYS A 326 23.15 10.50 10.49
N PRO A 327 22.75 9.28 10.90
CA PRO A 327 21.34 8.93 10.90
C PRO A 327 20.54 9.89 11.79
N PRO A 328 19.28 10.17 11.44
CA PRO A 328 18.34 10.85 12.32
C PRO A 328 18.37 10.27 13.75
N THR A 329 18.34 11.16 14.74
CA THR A 329 18.36 10.76 16.15
C THR A 329 17.01 10.18 16.57
N ARG A 330 16.98 9.51 17.72
CA ARG A 330 15.72 9.01 18.30
C ARG A 330 14.74 10.16 18.59
N LEU A 331 15.26 11.32 18.96
CA LEU A 331 14.47 12.53 19.15
C LEU A 331 13.84 12.99 17.83
N ASP A 332 14.60 13.00 16.74
CA ASP A 332 14.09 13.37 15.41
C ASP A 332 12.96 12.42 14.99
N PHE A 333 13.17 11.11 15.13
CA PHE A 333 12.16 10.10 14.82
C PHE A 333 10.88 10.27 15.66
N ASN A 334 11.01 10.39 16.98
CA ASN A 334 9.85 10.59 17.85
C ASN A 334 9.13 11.92 17.55
N THR A 335 9.88 12.97 17.18
CA THR A 335 9.31 14.27 16.77
C THR A 335 8.46 14.12 15.51
N GLU A 336 8.93 13.33 14.53
CA GLU A 336 8.16 13.03 13.33
C GLU A 336 6.85 12.31 13.66
N LEU A 337 6.89 11.28 14.52
CA LEU A 337 5.68 10.57 14.94
C LEU A 337 4.67 11.48 15.63
N ILE A 338 5.12 12.36 16.53
CA ILE A 338 4.24 13.31 17.24
C ILE A 338 3.64 14.32 16.26
N ARG A 339 4.45 14.88 15.35
CA ARG A 339 3.98 15.86 14.36
C ARG A 339 2.96 15.29 13.39
N HIS A 340 3.05 14.00 13.11
CA HIS A 340 2.12 13.29 12.24
C HIS A 340 1.04 12.54 13.02
N GLY A 341 0.86 12.81 14.33
CA GLY A 341 -0.09 12.08 15.17
C GLY A 341 -1.55 12.13 14.67
N ILE A 342 -1.95 13.19 13.97
CA ILE A 342 -3.27 13.27 13.30
C ILE A 342 -3.48 12.12 12.29
N LEU A 343 -2.40 11.55 11.74
CA LEU A 343 -2.47 10.39 10.86
C LEU A 343 -3.03 9.15 11.58
N GLU A 344 -2.74 8.97 12.88
CA GLU A 344 -3.32 7.86 13.66
C GLU A 344 -4.86 7.92 13.62
N MET A 345 -5.41 9.13 13.81
CA MET A 345 -6.85 9.36 13.72
C MET A 345 -7.35 9.16 12.28
N ILE A 346 -6.68 9.73 11.27
CA ILE A 346 -7.10 9.58 9.88
C ILE A 346 -7.16 8.10 9.50
N ILE A 347 -6.18 7.30 9.91
CA ILE A 347 -6.14 5.87 9.61
C ILE A 347 -7.25 5.09 10.31
N ALA A 348 -7.44 5.36 11.60
CA ALA A 348 -8.52 4.76 12.36
C ALA A 348 -9.91 5.11 11.81
N VAL A 349 -10.10 6.30 11.23
CA VAL A 349 -11.40 6.72 10.68
C VAL A 349 -11.59 6.27 9.24
N CYS A 350 -10.57 6.41 8.39
CA CYS A 350 -10.73 6.26 6.94
C CYS A 350 -10.37 4.87 6.42
N PHE A 351 -9.57 4.08 7.14
CA PHE A 351 -9.06 2.80 6.62
C PHE A 351 -9.37 1.61 7.55
N MET A 352 -9.30 1.78 8.87
CA MET A 352 -9.64 0.71 9.82
C MET A 352 -11.06 0.14 9.70
N PRO A 353 -12.14 0.91 9.40
CA PRO A 353 -13.48 0.33 9.26
C PRO A 353 -13.51 -0.79 8.21
N TYR A 354 -12.77 -0.61 7.11
CA TYR A 354 -12.68 -1.52 5.98
C TYR A 354 -11.96 -2.84 6.31
N VAL A 355 -11.24 -2.93 7.44
CA VAL A 355 -10.65 -4.20 7.90
C VAL A 355 -11.75 -5.20 8.29
N HIS A 356 -12.89 -4.70 8.78
CA HIS A 356 -13.99 -5.52 9.32
C HIS A 356 -15.14 -5.74 8.34
N VAL A 357 -15.11 -5.07 7.19
CA VAL A 357 -16.19 -5.10 6.20
C VAL A 357 -16.18 -6.41 5.42
N ASP A 358 -17.36 -7.02 5.31
CA ASP A 358 -17.62 -8.05 4.30
C ASP A 358 -18.03 -7.39 3.00
N PHE A 359 -17.06 -7.16 2.14
CA PHE A 359 -17.25 -6.46 0.86
C PHE A 359 -18.09 -7.24 -0.14
N SER A 360 -18.39 -8.53 0.09
CA SER A 360 -19.36 -9.25 -0.74
C SER A 360 -20.78 -8.66 -0.64
N LYS A 361 -21.03 -7.85 0.40
CA LYS A 361 -22.32 -7.19 0.66
C LYS A 361 -22.39 -5.73 0.19
N ILE A 362 -21.27 -5.17 -0.29
CA ILE A 362 -21.20 -3.75 -0.68
C ILE A 362 -20.73 -3.66 -2.13
N SER A 363 -21.44 -2.91 -2.96
CA SER A 363 -21.01 -2.71 -4.35
C SER A 363 -19.80 -1.78 -4.43
N MET A 364 -19.00 -1.90 -5.50
CA MET A 364 -17.88 -0.99 -5.73
C MET A 364 -18.36 0.47 -5.89
N ASP A 365 -19.51 0.65 -6.54
CA ASP A 365 -20.13 1.97 -6.73
C ASP A 365 -20.50 2.59 -5.38
N ASP A 366 -21.05 1.82 -4.44
CA ASP A 366 -21.37 2.29 -3.09
C ASP A 366 -20.11 2.65 -2.28
N LEU A 367 -18.99 1.94 -2.50
CA LEU A 367 -17.71 2.22 -1.85
C LEU A 367 -17.08 3.51 -2.40
N MET A 368 -17.15 3.71 -3.71
CA MET A 368 -16.53 4.84 -4.42
C MET A 368 -17.45 6.06 -4.53
N ALA A 369 -18.71 5.98 -4.08
CA ALA A 369 -19.65 7.08 -4.15
C ALA A 369 -19.19 8.30 -3.34
N ASN A 370 -18.98 9.41 -4.04
CA ASN A 370 -18.74 10.74 -3.47
C ASN A 370 -20.09 11.41 -3.13
N GLY A 371 -20.84 10.86 -2.18
CA GLY A 371 -22.17 11.36 -1.83
C GLY A 371 -22.88 10.60 -0.71
N GLU A 372 -24.21 10.79 -0.60
CA GLU A 372 -25.06 10.04 0.32
C GLU A 372 -25.06 8.56 -0.04
N VAL A 373 -24.20 7.80 0.63
CA VAL A 373 -24.29 6.34 0.60
C VAL A 373 -25.51 5.92 1.42
N SER A 374 -26.18 4.83 1.02
CA SER A 374 -27.33 4.32 1.76
C SER A 374 -27.00 4.15 3.25
N LYS A 375 -27.97 4.40 4.13
CA LYS A 375 -27.82 4.19 5.58
C LYS A 375 -27.35 2.77 5.90
N ASP A 376 -27.73 1.81 5.07
CA ASP A 376 -27.38 0.39 5.22
C ASP A 376 -25.89 0.15 4.96
N VAL A 377 -25.31 0.72 3.91
CA VAL A 377 -23.86 0.62 3.64
C VAL A 377 -23.04 1.33 4.70
N ARG A 378 -23.47 2.53 5.14
CA ARG A 378 -22.80 3.23 6.25
C ARG A 378 -22.78 2.38 7.51
N LYS A 379 -23.90 1.72 7.83
CA LYS A 379 -24.02 0.85 9.00
C LYS A 379 -23.16 -0.42 8.87
N GLU A 380 -23.01 -0.99 7.68
CA GLU A 380 -22.13 -2.14 7.47
C GLU A 380 -20.65 -1.77 7.69
N ILE A 381 -20.24 -0.56 7.27
CA ILE A 381 -18.84 -0.10 7.42
C ILE A 381 -18.55 0.43 8.83
N TYR A 382 -19.29 1.44 9.28
CA TYR A 382 -19.01 2.17 10.54
C TYR A 382 -19.79 1.65 11.75
N GLY A 383 -20.84 0.86 11.51
CA GLY A 383 -21.65 0.23 12.57
C GLY A 383 -21.15 -1.15 12.99
N HIS A 384 -20.09 -1.68 12.38
CA HIS A 384 -19.54 -2.99 12.74
C HIS A 384 -19.12 -3.00 14.23
N PRO A 385 -19.54 -4.00 15.04
CA PRO A 385 -19.30 -3.99 16.49
C PRO A 385 -17.83 -3.87 16.90
N ASP A 386 -16.94 -4.58 16.19
CA ASP A 386 -15.49 -4.54 16.51
C ASP A 386 -14.86 -3.18 16.20
N TYR A 387 -15.23 -2.58 15.05
CA TYR A 387 -14.77 -1.24 14.70
C TYR A 387 -15.31 -0.20 15.69
N LYS A 388 -16.61 -0.25 15.98
CA LYS A 388 -17.26 0.65 16.93
C LYS A 388 -16.60 0.59 18.30
N LYS A 389 -16.32 -0.61 18.81
CA LYS A 389 -15.60 -0.78 20.07
C LYS A 389 -14.19 -0.18 20.01
N ALA A 390 -13.44 -0.47 18.94
CA ALA A 390 -12.08 0.05 18.77
C ALA A 390 -12.04 1.58 18.70
N ILE A 391 -12.90 2.21 17.89
CA ILE A 391 -12.91 3.67 17.75
C ILE A 391 -13.37 4.35 19.04
N GLN A 392 -14.32 3.78 19.79
CA GLN A 392 -14.74 4.30 21.10
C GLN A 392 -13.61 4.31 22.13
N GLU A 393 -12.68 3.34 22.07
CA GLU A 393 -11.50 3.30 22.93
C GLU A 393 -10.41 4.28 22.47
N LEU A 394 -10.29 4.53 21.16
CA LEU A 394 -9.29 5.42 20.58
C LEU A 394 -9.65 6.91 20.70
N LEU A 395 -10.94 7.27 20.63
CA LEU A 395 -11.40 8.66 20.65
C LEU A 395 -10.94 9.46 21.89
N PRO A 396 -11.04 8.95 23.13
CA PRO A 396 -10.51 9.63 24.31
C PRO A 396 -9.00 9.88 24.22
N MET A 397 -8.24 8.89 23.74
CA MET A 397 -6.79 9.02 23.56
C MET A 397 -6.45 10.09 22.51
N TYR A 398 -7.18 10.14 21.39
CA TYR A 398 -6.98 11.17 20.36
C TYR A 398 -7.31 12.56 20.86
N LEU A 399 -8.33 12.69 21.72
CA LEU A 399 -8.67 13.95 22.36
C LEU A 399 -7.55 14.40 23.32
N GLU A 400 -7.04 13.50 24.18
CA GLU A 400 -5.98 13.80 25.14
C GLU A 400 -4.66 14.18 24.46
N LYS A 401 -4.32 13.49 23.37
CA LYS A 401 -3.12 13.77 22.57
C LYS A 401 -3.24 15.02 21.69
N GLY A 402 -4.42 15.65 21.62
CA GLY A 402 -4.68 16.82 20.77
C GLY A 402 -4.76 16.51 19.27
N PHE A 403 -4.97 15.25 18.89
CA PHE A 403 -5.08 14.86 17.46
C PHE A 403 -6.40 15.30 16.83
N LEU A 404 -7.35 15.72 17.66
CA LEU A 404 -8.65 16.22 17.26
C LEU A 404 -8.73 17.76 17.15
N ASP A 405 -7.62 18.49 17.37
CA ASP A 405 -7.54 19.96 17.36
C ASP A 405 -7.05 20.54 16.02
#